data_AF-A0AA37H129-F1
#
_entry.id   AF-A0AA37H129-F1
#
_cell.length_a   1.000
_cell.length_b   1.000
_cell.length_c   1.000
_cell.angle_alpha   90.00
_cell.angle_beta   90.00
_cell.angle_gamma   90.00
#
_symmetry.space_group_name_H-M   'P 1'
#
loop_
_entity.id
_entity.type
_entity.pdbx_description
1 polymer ?
#
loop_
_entity_poly.entity_id
_entity_poly.type
_entity_poly.pdbx_seq_one_letter_code
_entity_poly.pdbx_strand_id
1 'polypeptide(L)'
;MCYPAGTRGLRGRVIRVCCTERNADGKWKATEATDGGYRYYNLTEDTVLSFALSVYEALRTADRWATQFRSLDVGCRLDISAKEPGGPLFVNEVTRWYRADYFSDYCTGEPHTLLCSAYADAWVRYAGPCYVG
;
A
#
# COMPACT_ATOMS: atom_id res chain seq x y z
N MET A 1 -30.71 -13.87 -0.62
CA MET A 1 -29.51 -13.26 -1.20
C MET A 1 -28.63 -12.78 -0.05
N CYS A 2 -27.68 -13.61 0.38
CA CYS A 2 -26.81 -13.30 1.52
C CYS A 2 -25.48 -12.80 0.95
N TYR A 3 -25.19 -11.50 1.09
CA TYR A 3 -23.83 -11.02 0.90
C TYR A 3 -23.06 -11.36 2.18
N PRO A 4 -21.97 -12.16 2.13
CA PRO A 4 -20.96 -12.05 3.17
C PRO A 4 -20.47 -10.60 3.15
N ALA A 5 -20.21 -10.02 4.31
CA ALA A 5 -19.71 -8.66 4.44
C ALA A 5 -18.33 -8.54 3.76
N GLY A 6 -18.33 -8.35 2.44
CA GLY A 6 -17.14 -8.01 1.68
C GLY A 6 -16.61 -6.66 2.17
N THR A 7 -15.34 -6.40 1.92
CA THR A 7 -14.66 -5.14 2.29
C THR A 7 -15.25 -3.89 1.60
N ARG A 8 -16.26 -4.05 0.74
CA ARG A 8 -16.94 -2.98 0.01
C ARG A 8 -17.66 -2.05 0.98
N GLY A 9 -17.08 -0.86 1.20
CA GLY A 9 -17.58 0.16 2.14
C GLY A 9 -16.67 0.38 3.35
N LEU A 10 -15.67 -0.48 3.58
CA LEU A 10 -14.61 -0.20 4.55
C LEU A 10 -13.56 0.70 3.90
N ARG A 11 -13.13 1.75 4.61
CA ARG A 11 -12.02 2.59 4.18
C ARG A 11 -10.73 1.77 4.16
N GLY A 12 -9.90 1.98 3.16
CA GLY A 12 -8.54 1.45 3.12
C GLY A 12 -7.75 1.82 4.37
N ARG A 13 -6.70 1.05 4.66
CA ARG A 13 -5.70 1.37 5.68
C ARG A 13 -4.31 1.23 5.06
N VAL A 14 -3.41 2.13 5.42
CA VAL A 14 -1.99 1.97 5.11
C VAL A 14 -1.39 1.07 6.17
N ILE A 15 -0.76 -0.03 5.75
CA ILE A 15 -0.11 -0.96 6.68
C ILE A 15 1.26 -0.43 7.09
N ARG A 16 2.06 0.01 6.12
CA ARG A 16 3.40 0.55 6.32
C ARG A 16 3.77 1.54 5.22
N VAL A 17 4.68 2.45 5.54
CA VAL A 17 5.33 3.36 4.61
C VAL A 17 6.84 3.13 4.69
N CYS A 18 7.47 3.03 3.52
CA CYS A 18 8.93 2.92 3.42
C CYS A 18 9.46 4.14 2.66
N CYS A 19 10.63 4.60 3.05
CA CYS A 19 11.37 5.64 2.36
C CYS A 19 12.55 5.00 1.61
N THR A 20 12.75 5.39 0.36
CA THR A 20 13.92 4.97 -0.42
C THR A 20 14.99 6.03 -0.28
N GLU A 21 16.05 5.70 0.44
CA GLU A 21 17.14 6.62 0.74
C GLU A 21 18.47 6.04 0.26
N ARG A 22 19.45 6.91 0.07
CA ARG A 22 20.79 6.50 -0.31
C ARG A 22 21.59 6.22 0.95
N ASN A 23 22.08 4.99 1.11
CA ASN A 23 22.87 4.60 2.27
C ASN A 23 24.30 5.21 2.21
N ALA A 24 25.08 5.01 3.27
CA ALA A 24 26.46 5.51 3.36
C ALA A 24 27.38 5.00 2.23
N ASP A 25 27.11 3.83 1.66
CA ASP A 25 27.84 3.25 0.53
C ASP A 25 27.37 3.76 -0.85
N GLY A 26 26.44 4.73 -0.87
CA GLY A 26 25.90 5.29 -2.09
C GLY A 26 24.88 4.40 -2.82
N LYS A 27 24.42 3.30 -2.20
CA LYS A 27 23.39 2.40 -2.74
C LYS A 27 22.00 2.83 -2.26
N TRP A 28 21.00 2.67 -3.13
CA TRP A 28 19.61 2.88 -2.76
C TRP A 28 19.12 1.74 -1.86
N LYS A 29 18.46 2.09 -0.76
CA LYS A 29 17.86 1.14 0.17
C LYS A 29 16.49 1.66 0.60
N ALA A 30 15.48 0.79 0.56
CA ALA A 30 14.21 1.05 1.21
C ALA A 30 14.34 0.73 2.70
N THR A 31 13.88 1.62 3.56
CA THR A 31 13.74 1.40 5.01
C THR A 31 12.39 1.91 5.47
N GLU A 32 11.94 1.49 6.64
CA GLU A 32 10.74 2.07 7.26
C GLU A 32 10.88 3.60 7.35
N ALA A 33 9.81 4.31 6.98
CA ALA A 33 9.83 5.76 6.99
C ALA A 33 9.91 6.28 8.44
N THR A 34 10.70 7.33 8.63
CA THR A 34 10.82 8.01 9.91
C THR A 34 10.39 9.47 9.75
N ASP A 35 10.11 10.15 10.86
CA ASP A 35 9.89 11.61 10.89
C ASP A 35 10.98 12.38 10.14
N GLY A 36 12.23 11.93 10.24
CA GLY A 36 13.36 12.51 9.52
C GLY A 36 13.23 12.38 8.00
N GLY A 37 12.82 11.20 7.53
CA GLY A 37 12.60 10.93 6.10
C GLY A 37 11.49 11.80 5.51
N TYR A 38 10.36 11.95 6.20
CA TYR A 38 9.28 12.85 5.76
C TYR A 38 9.75 14.32 5.70
N ARG A 39 10.45 14.79 6.75
CA ARG A 39 10.96 16.17 6.82
C ARG A 39 12.01 16.48 5.76
N TYR A 40 12.83 15.51 5.38
CA TYR A 40 13.81 15.68 4.30
C TYR A 40 13.13 16.10 2.99
N TYR A 41 11.95 15.55 2.71
CA TYR A 41 11.13 15.92 1.56
C TYR A 41 10.15 17.07 1.85
N ASN A 42 10.24 17.73 3.02
CA ASN A 42 9.30 18.75 3.47
C ASN A 42 7.83 18.26 3.42
N LEU A 43 7.62 17.02 3.84
CA LEU A 43 6.31 16.37 3.92
C LEU A 43 6.02 15.97 5.37
N THR A 44 4.77 15.59 5.63
CA THR A 44 4.35 14.93 6.87
C THR A 44 3.87 13.51 6.57
N GLU A 45 3.91 12.64 7.58
CA GLU A 45 3.30 11.31 7.49
C GLU A 45 1.83 11.40 7.04
N ASP A 46 1.05 12.26 7.68
CA ASP A 46 -0.37 12.47 7.37
C ASP A 46 -0.62 12.84 5.89
N THR A 47 0.26 13.66 5.31
CA THR A 47 0.17 14.04 3.89
C THR A 47 0.33 12.81 2.99
N VAL A 48 1.31 11.95 3.29
CA VAL A 48 1.59 10.73 2.51
C VAL A 48 0.47 9.70 2.69
N LEU A 49 -0.01 9.50 3.93
CA LEU A 49 -1.10 8.57 4.22
C LEU A 49 -2.41 9.00 3.56
N SER A 50 -2.76 10.28 3.67
CA SER A 50 -3.98 10.84 3.06
C SER A 50 -3.93 10.73 1.54
N PHE A 51 -2.78 11.06 0.93
CA PHE A 51 -2.58 10.89 -0.51
C PHE A 51 -2.73 9.43 -0.93
N ALA A 52 -2.03 8.50 -0.28
CA ALA A 52 -2.08 7.07 -0.58
C ALA A 52 -3.51 6.51 -0.48
N LEU A 53 -4.26 6.87 0.56
CA LEU A 53 -5.64 6.45 0.74
C LEU A 53 -6.56 7.05 -0.32
N SER A 54 -6.40 8.34 -0.66
CA SER A 54 -7.19 8.97 -1.72
C SER A 54 -7.00 8.28 -3.09
N VAL A 55 -5.76 7.93 -3.44
CA VAL A 55 -5.44 7.17 -4.66
C VAL A 55 -6.08 5.80 -4.61
N TYR A 56 -5.92 5.09 -3.50
CA TYR A 56 -6.47 3.75 -3.32
C TYR A 56 -8.00 3.74 -3.49
N GLU A 57 -8.71 4.68 -2.87
CA GLU A 57 -10.16 4.80 -3.02
C GLU A 57 -10.55 5.24 -4.44
N ALA A 58 -9.82 6.15 -5.07
CA ALA A 58 -10.08 6.56 -6.45
C ALA A 58 -9.98 5.37 -7.43
N LEU A 59 -8.97 4.51 -7.25
CA LEU A 59 -8.84 3.28 -8.04
C LEU A 59 -10.01 2.33 -7.81
N ARG A 60 -10.51 2.25 -6.57
CA ARG A 60 -11.66 1.42 -6.16
C ARG A 60 -12.99 1.87 -6.73
N THR A 61 -13.13 3.16 -6.99
CA THR A 61 -14.35 3.76 -7.55
C THR A 61 -14.29 3.97 -9.05
N ALA A 62 -13.18 3.66 -9.71
CA ALA A 62 -13.04 3.80 -11.15
C ALA A 62 -14.04 2.90 -11.90
N ASP A 63 -14.58 3.36 -13.04
CA ASP A 63 -15.61 2.65 -13.82
C ASP A 63 -15.23 1.20 -14.18
N ARG A 64 -13.92 0.95 -14.39
CA ARG A 64 -13.38 -0.37 -14.74
C ARG A 64 -12.91 -1.19 -13.54
N TRP A 65 -13.27 -0.77 -12.33
CA TRP A 65 -12.88 -1.44 -11.09
C TRP A 65 -13.15 -2.95 -11.15
N ALA A 66 -14.40 -3.32 -11.45
CA ALA A 66 -14.87 -4.69 -11.40
C ALA A 66 -14.09 -5.63 -12.33
N THR A 67 -13.53 -5.11 -13.42
CA THR A 67 -12.85 -5.89 -14.46
C THR A 67 -11.33 -5.78 -14.43
N GLN A 68 -10.76 -4.69 -13.92
CA GLN A 68 -9.31 -4.42 -13.99
C GLN A 68 -8.64 -4.33 -12.61
N PHE A 69 -9.38 -3.92 -11.58
CA PHE A 69 -8.78 -3.51 -10.31
C PHE A 69 -9.37 -4.23 -9.10
N ARG A 70 -10.36 -5.11 -9.27
CA ARG A 70 -10.99 -5.88 -8.18
C ARG A 70 -9.99 -6.50 -7.19
N SER A 71 -8.83 -6.97 -7.66
CA SER A 71 -7.77 -7.52 -6.81
C SER A 71 -7.18 -6.53 -5.79
N LEU A 72 -7.35 -5.22 -5.99
CA LEU A 72 -6.91 -4.22 -5.02
C LEU A 72 -7.80 -4.24 -3.75
N ASP A 73 -8.96 -4.94 -3.73
CA ASP A 73 -9.71 -5.21 -2.49
C ASP A 73 -8.88 -6.00 -1.46
N VAL A 74 -7.92 -6.79 -1.94
CA VAL A 74 -6.94 -7.49 -1.09
C VAL A 74 -5.84 -6.52 -0.65
N GLY A 75 -5.41 -5.67 -1.58
CA GLY A 75 -4.56 -4.51 -1.35
C GLY A 75 -3.46 -4.35 -2.41
N CYS A 76 -2.63 -3.32 -2.24
CA CYS A 76 -1.57 -2.94 -3.16
C CYS A 76 -0.44 -2.18 -2.46
N ARG A 77 0.67 -2.04 -3.18
CA ARG A 77 1.75 -1.08 -2.93
C ARG A 77 1.56 0.12 -3.85
N LEU A 78 1.78 1.31 -3.32
CA LEU A 78 1.87 2.53 -4.09
C LEU A 78 3.29 3.07 -3.98
N ASP A 79 3.95 3.24 -5.12
CA ASP A 79 5.21 3.97 -5.18
C ASP A 79 4.90 5.44 -5.39
N ILE A 80 5.21 6.24 -4.38
CA ILE A 80 4.86 7.66 -4.35
C ILE A 80 6.14 8.48 -4.45
N SER A 81 6.09 9.56 -5.22
CA SER A 81 7.16 10.55 -5.28
C SER A 81 6.59 11.95 -5.12
N ALA A 82 7.45 12.86 -4.63
CA ALA A 82 7.19 14.28 -4.66
C ALA A 82 7.90 14.88 -5.87
N LYS A 83 7.23 15.78 -6.60
CA LYS A 83 7.84 16.48 -7.73
C LYS A 83 9.09 17.28 -7.31
N GLU A 84 9.00 17.91 -6.14
CA GLU A 84 10.03 18.69 -5.47
C GLU A 84 9.74 18.65 -3.96
N PRO A 85 10.71 18.96 -3.06
CA PRO A 85 10.46 18.99 -1.63
C PRO A 85 9.30 19.93 -1.27
N GLY A 86 8.29 19.40 -0.57
CA GLY A 86 7.05 20.11 -0.21
C GLY A 86 6.07 20.31 -1.36
N GLY A 87 6.39 19.80 -2.55
CA GLY A 87 5.54 19.86 -3.73
C GLY A 87 4.49 18.75 -3.79
N PRO A 88 3.72 18.71 -4.90
CA PRO A 88 2.66 17.72 -5.06
C PRO A 88 3.22 16.29 -5.14
N LEU A 89 2.48 15.38 -4.51
CA LEU A 89 2.71 13.94 -4.59
C LEU A 89 2.10 13.36 -5.87
N PHE A 90 2.73 12.33 -6.41
CA PHE A 90 2.24 11.56 -7.54
C PHE A 90 2.63 10.08 -7.40
N VAL A 91 1.88 9.21 -8.08
CA VAL A 91 2.11 7.76 -8.08
C VAL A 91 2.94 7.37 -9.28
N ASN A 92 4.07 6.71 -9.04
CA ASN A 92 4.92 6.11 -10.07
C ASN A 92 4.43 4.73 -10.48
N GLU A 93 4.10 3.90 -9.48
CA GLU A 93 3.73 2.50 -9.68
C GLU A 93 2.62 2.08 -8.73
N VAL A 94 1.72 1.23 -9.22
CA VAL A 94 0.74 0.49 -8.41
C VAL A 94 1.02 -1.00 -8.57
N THR A 95 1.47 -1.64 -7.50
CA THR A 95 1.79 -3.08 -7.51
C THR A 95 0.76 -3.86 -6.68
N ARG A 96 0.23 -4.94 -7.23
CA ARG A 96 -0.76 -5.80 -6.54
C ARG A 96 -0.10 -6.64 -5.43
N TRP A 97 -0.89 -7.02 -4.43
CA TRP A 97 -0.45 -7.74 -3.24
C TRP A 97 0.39 -9.01 -3.46
N TYR A 98 0.12 -9.80 -4.51
CA TYR A 98 0.81 -11.09 -4.74
C TYR A 98 2.28 -10.95 -5.17
N ARG A 99 2.80 -9.73 -5.28
CA ARG A 99 4.23 -9.41 -5.51
C ARG A 99 4.83 -8.53 -4.39
N ALA A 100 4.13 -8.42 -3.26
CA ALA A 100 4.50 -7.51 -2.17
C ALA A 100 5.31 -8.19 -1.06
N ASP A 101 5.57 -9.50 -1.16
CA ASP A 101 6.38 -10.29 -0.23
C ASP A 101 7.81 -9.72 -0.08
N TYR A 102 8.42 -9.30 -1.19
CA TYR A 102 9.72 -8.63 -1.23
C TYR A 102 9.83 -7.42 -0.28
N PHE A 103 8.72 -6.74 0.05
CA PHE A 103 8.77 -5.54 0.90
C PHE A 103 8.88 -5.85 2.38
N SER A 104 8.49 -7.05 2.80
CA SER A 104 8.52 -7.40 4.22
C SER A 104 9.96 -7.42 4.73
N ASP A 105 10.91 -7.86 3.89
CA ASP A 105 12.34 -7.92 4.20
C ASP A 105 12.95 -6.55 4.54
N TYR A 106 12.42 -5.47 3.96
CA TYR A 106 12.98 -4.11 4.11
C TYR A 106 12.23 -3.23 5.11
N CYS A 107 10.94 -3.52 5.33
CA CYS A 107 10.03 -2.61 6.03
C CYS A 107 9.35 -3.22 7.26
N THR A 108 9.71 -4.44 7.63
CA THR A 108 9.16 -5.09 8.82
C THR A 108 10.30 -5.76 9.60
N GLY A 109 10.14 -5.90 10.92
CA GLY A 109 11.11 -6.65 11.71
C GLY A 109 11.00 -8.16 11.47
N GLU A 110 12.07 -8.89 11.79
CA GLU A 110 12.07 -10.36 11.84
C GLU A 110 10.84 -10.88 12.62
N PRO A 111 10.07 -11.85 12.09
CA PRO A 111 10.37 -12.73 10.95
C PRO A 111 9.85 -12.23 9.58
N HIS A 112 9.68 -10.93 9.40
CA HIS A 112 9.22 -10.33 8.14
C HIS A 112 7.82 -10.79 7.66
N THR A 113 6.90 -11.10 8.59
CA THR A 113 5.59 -11.67 8.23
C THR A 113 4.44 -10.67 8.24
N LEU A 114 4.63 -9.45 8.74
CA LEU A 114 3.52 -8.52 9.00
C LEU A 114 2.70 -8.20 7.73
N LEU A 115 3.37 -7.88 6.61
CA LEU A 115 2.67 -7.55 5.36
C LEU A 115 1.99 -8.79 4.77
N CYS A 116 2.68 -9.92 4.77
CA CYS A 116 2.15 -11.21 4.30
C CYS A 116 0.87 -11.60 5.07
N SER A 117 0.89 -11.50 6.40
CA SER A 117 -0.28 -11.77 7.25
C SER A 117 -1.41 -10.79 6.98
N ALA A 118 -1.12 -9.49 6.83
CA ALA A 118 -2.14 -8.49 6.53
C ALA A 118 -2.83 -8.75 5.19
N TYR A 119 -2.07 -9.16 4.16
CA TYR A 119 -2.62 -9.54 2.86
C TYR A 119 -3.36 -10.87 2.91
N ALA A 120 -2.89 -11.87 3.66
CA ALA A 120 -3.60 -13.13 3.85
C ALA A 120 -4.97 -12.90 4.51
N ASP A 121 -5.04 -12.08 5.56
CA ASP A 121 -6.30 -11.71 6.21
C ASP A 121 -7.23 -10.95 5.26
N ALA A 122 -6.68 -10.04 4.44
CA ALA A 122 -7.46 -9.35 3.43
C ALA A 122 -7.97 -10.30 2.33
N TRP A 123 -7.15 -11.27 1.92
CA TRP A 123 -7.50 -12.29 0.95
C TRP A 123 -8.63 -13.18 1.46
N VAL A 124 -8.57 -13.66 2.70
CA VAL A 124 -9.65 -14.47 3.30
C VAL A 124 -10.98 -13.71 3.30
N ARG A 125 -10.95 -12.41 3.64
CA ARG A 125 -12.15 -11.54 3.57
C ARG A 125 -12.65 -11.33 2.15
N TYR A 126 -11.73 -11.20 1.19
CA TYR A 126 -12.06 -11.03 -0.22
C TYR A 126 -12.60 -12.31 -0.87
N ALA A 127 -12.09 -13.48 -0.48
CA ALA A 127 -12.37 -14.78 -1.10
C ALA A 127 -13.46 -15.63 -0.38
N GLY A 128 -13.79 -15.32 0.87
CA GLY A 128 -14.76 -16.12 1.65
C GLY A 128 -16.20 -16.02 1.14
N PRO A 129 -17.14 -16.80 1.73
CA PRO A 129 -17.46 -18.19 1.43
C PRO A 129 -18.04 -18.45 0.01
N CYS A 130 -17.87 -17.54 -0.96
CA CYS A 130 -18.38 -17.74 -2.33
C CYS A 130 -17.44 -18.54 -3.25
N TYR A 131 -16.31 -19.04 -2.76
CA TYR A 131 -15.44 -19.98 -3.49
C TYR A 131 -15.52 -21.37 -2.84
N VAL A 132 -16.57 -22.11 -3.18
CA VAL A 132 -16.54 -23.58 -3.17
C VAL A 132 -16.42 -23.97 -4.64
N GLY A 133 -15.27 -24.52 -5.00
CA GLY A 133 -15.10 -25.24 -6.27
C GLY A 133 -15.88 -26.54 -6.26
#